data_AF-A0A956RDW6-F1
#
_entry.id   AF-A0A956RDW6-F1
#
_cell.length_a   1.000
_cell.length_b   1.000
_cell.length_c   1.000
_cell.angle_alpha   90.00
_cell.angle_beta   90.00
_cell.angle_gamma   90.00
#
_symmetry.space_group_name_H-M   'P 1'
#
loop_
_entity.id
_entity.type
_entity.pdbx_description
1 polymer ?
#
loop_
_entity_poly.entity_id
_entity_poly.type
_entity_poly.pdbx_seq_one_letter_code
_entity_poly.pdbx_strand_id
1 'polypeptide(L)'
;AALEVMSRFAISPKWLIYLPPTMSPSETSTREGYLEHPDQAIAYFRKEGVDTIVAEEKHMGSRACLVVCRDEDAARRRFALGVAAIVREPIVHEQLRRTLEACS
;
A
#
# COMPACT_ATOMS: atom_id res chain seq x y z
N ALA A 1 -9.24 -8.99 -17.07
CA ALA A 1 -7.99 -9.02 -16.29
C ALA A 1 -8.24 -8.94 -14.77
N ALA A 2 -8.85 -7.87 -14.24
CA ALA A 2 -9.00 -7.69 -12.78
C ALA A 2 -9.78 -8.81 -12.06
N LEU A 3 -10.92 -9.24 -12.61
CA LEU A 3 -11.77 -10.28 -12.00
C LEU A 3 -11.08 -11.66 -11.92
N GLU A 4 -10.21 -11.97 -12.89
CA GLU A 4 -9.47 -13.23 -12.96
C GLU A 4 -8.38 -13.32 -11.88
N VAL A 5 -7.60 -12.25 -11.71
CA VAL A 5 -6.56 -12.16 -10.68
C VAL A 5 -7.19 -12.20 -9.29
N MET A 6 -8.31 -11.48 -9.09
CA MET A 6 -9.02 -11.47 -7.82
C MET A 6 -9.69 -12.81 -7.47
N SER A 7 -10.16 -13.57 -8.45
CA SER A 7 -10.86 -14.84 -8.20
C SER A 7 -9.92 -16.02 -7.95
N ARG A 8 -8.70 -16.00 -8.50
CA ARG A 8 -7.76 -17.14 -8.43
C ARG A 8 -6.79 -17.09 -7.26
N PHE A 9 -6.39 -15.89 -6.83
CA PHE A 9 -5.26 -15.73 -5.90
C PHE A 9 -5.56 -14.81 -4.71
N ALA A 10 -6.74 -14.20 -4.67
CA ALA A 10 -7.03 -13.22 -3.65
C ALA A 10 -7.41 -13.84 -2.31
N ILE A 11 -6.96 -13.13 -1.27
CA ILE A 11 -7.53 -13.14 0.06
C ILE A 11 -9.07 -13.04 0.02
N SER A 12 -9.74 -13.51 1.08
CA SER A 12 -11.19 -13.31 1.22
C SER A 12 -11.56 -11.85 0.93
N PRO A 13 -12.54 -11.58 0.04
CA PRO A 13 -12.92 -10.21 -0.32
C PRO A 13 -13.33 -9.35 0.89
N LYS A 14 -13.74 -9.98 2.00
CA LYS A 14 -14.03 -9.30 3.27
C LYS A 14 -12.81 -8.58 3.87
N TRP A 15 -11.58 -8.99 3.55
CA TRP A 15 -10.35 -8.27 3.93
C TRP A 15 -9.97 -7.15 2.94
N LEU A 16 -10.51 -7.18 1.72
CA LEU A 16 -10.15 -6.25 0.65
C LEU A 16 -10.93 -4.94 0.78
N ILE A 17 -10.67 -4.19 1.84
CA ILE A 17 -11.32 -2.89 2.10
C ILE A 17 -10.67 -1.71 1.35
N TYR A 18 -9.48 -1.92 0.80
CA TYR A 18 -8.71 -0.90 0.11
C TYR A 18 -7.80 -1.52 -0.95
N LEU A 19 -7.67 -0.83 -2.08
CA LEU A 19 -6.69 -1.11 -3.11
C LEU A 19 -5.81 0.14 -3.28
N PRO A 20 -4.48 -0.01 -3.21
CA PRO A 20 -3.59 1.13 -3.37
C PRO A 20 -3.68 1.71 -4.79
N PRO A 21 -3.66 3.05 -4.95
CA PRO A 21 -3.61 3.68 -6.26
C PRO A 21 -2.22 3.54 -6.87
N THR A 22 -2.16 3.68 -8.20
CA THR A 22 -0.90 3.96 -8.90
C THR A 22 -0.40 5.36 -8.53
N MET A 23 0.90 5.60 -8.71
CA MET A 23 1.54 6.90 -8.43
C MET A 23 2.12 7.47 -9.72
N SER A 24 1.85 8.76 -9.97
CA SER A 24 2.42 9.48 -11.11
C SER A 24 3.83 9.98 -10.80
N PRO A 25 4.75 9.99 -11.78
CA PRO A 25 6.05 10.64 -11.64
C PRO A 25 5.91 12.17 -11.64
N SER A 26 7.00 12.87 -11.31
CA SER A 26 7.09 14.33 -11.50
C SER A 26 7.21 14.68 -12.98
N GLU A 27 7.07 15.98 -13.30
CA GLU A 27 7.46 16.48 -14.62
C GLU A 27 8.95 16.21 -14.92
N THR A 28 9.30 16.14 -16.21
CA THR A 28 10.69 15.94 -16.66
C THR A 28 11.58 17.08 -16.19
N SER A 29 12.77 16.72 -15.69
CA SER A 29 13.76 17.69 -15.21
C SER A 29 14.31 18.56 -16.34
N THR A 30 14.54 19.84 -16.04
CA THR A 30 15.25 20.79 -16.91
C THR A 30 16.76 20.83 -16.65
N ARG A 31 17.24 20.15 -15.61
CA ARG A 31 18.67 20.05 -15.29
C ARG A 31 19.35 19.05 -16.22
N GLU A 32 20.49 19.44 -16.77
CA GLU A 32 21.30 18.59 -17.64
C GLU A 32 21.68 17.29 -16.92
N GLY A 33 21.48 16.16 -17.59
CA GLY A 33 21.82 14.82 -17.07
C GLY A 33 20.77 14.16 -16.16
N TYR A 34 19.62 14.80 -15.90
CA TYR A 34 18.57 14.23 -15.04
C TYR A 34 17.24 14.06 -15.80
N LEU A 35 16.61 12.89 -15.64
CA LEU A 35 15.24 12.65 -16.13
C LEU A 35 14.18 13.19 -15.14
N GLU A 36 14.39 12.94 -13.85
CA GLU A 36 13.56 13.42 -12.74
C GLU A 36 14.46 14.11 -11.71
N HIS A 37 13.98 15.20 -11.12
CA HIS A 37 14.68 15.92 -10.06
C HIS A 37 13.66 16.47 -9.03
N PRO A 38 13.99 16.53 -7.72
CA PRO A 38 13.05 16.97 -6.68
C PRO A 38 12.41 18.34 -6.92
N ASP A 39 13.11 19.24 -7.59
CA ASP A 39 12.62 20.59 -7.93
C ASP A 39 11.23 20.56 -8.60
N GLN A 40 11.01 19.66 -9.57
CA GLN A 40 9.75 19.56 -10.30
C GLN A 40 8.60 19.09 -9.39
N ALA A 41 8.85 18.11 -8.52
CA ALA A 41 7.85 17.63 -7.57
C ALA A 41 7.48 18.71 -6.53
N ILE A 42 8.48 19.43 -6.01
CA ILE A 42 8.27 20.51 -5.04
C ILE A 42 7.51 21.68 -5.68
N ALA A 43 7.88 22.05 -6.91
CA ALA A 43 7.23 23.13 -7.65
C ALA A 43 5.75 22.81 -7.94
N TYR A 44 5.43 21.55 -8.25
CA TYR A 44 4.05 21.10 -8.42
C TYR A 44 3.20 21.39 -7.17
N PHE A 45 3.63 20.92 -6.00
CA PHE A 45 2.89 21.14 -4.75
C PHE A 45 2.76 22.63 -4.39
N ARG A 46 3.82 23.42 -4.60
CA ARG A 46 3.75 24.87 -4.38
C ARG A 46 2.73 25.55 -5.29
N LYS A 47 2.66 25.16 -6.57
CA LYS A 47 1.67 25.69 -7.53
C LYS A 47 0.23 25.37 -7.11
N GLU A 48 0.02 24.20 -6.51
CA GLU A 48 -1.27 23.78 -5.96
C GLU A 48 -1.57 24.37 -4.56
N GLY A 49 -0.74 25.29 -4.06
CA GLY A 49 -0.94 25.97 -2.77
C GLY A 49 -0.61 25.12 -1.55
N VAL A 50 0.23 24.09 -1.70
CA VAL A 50 0.70 23.23 -0.59
C VAL A 50 2.05 23.75 -0.07
N ASP A 51 2.04 24.27 1.15
CA ASP A 51 3.20 24.93 1.77
C ASP A 51 4.15 23.98 2.52
N THR A 52 3.71 22.76 2.81
CA THR A 52 4.49 21.76 3.56
C THR A 52 4.35 20.40 2.90
N ILE A 53 5.48 19.76 2.63
CA ILE A 53 5.56 18.41 2.06
C ILE A 53 6.43 17.53 2.95
N VAL A 54 6.23 16.22 2.84
CA VAL A 54 7.07 15.21 3.49
C VAL A 54 7.78 14.41 2.40
N ALA A 55 9.10 14.32 2.49
CA ALA A 55 9.89 13.45 1.63
C ALA A 55 10.15 12.13 2.35
N GLU A 56 9.65 11.04 1.79
CA GLU A 56 9.87 9.68 2.28
C GLU A 56 10.78 8.93 1.31
N GLU A 57 11.58 8.01 1.83
CA GLU A 57 12.40 7.14 0.99
C GLU A 57 11.50 6.24 0.14
N LYS A 58 11.71 6.23 -1.18
CA LYS A 58 11.07 5.27 -2.06
C LYS A 58 11.72 3.90 -1.90
N HIS A 59 11.23 3.13 -0.94
CA HIS A 59 11.67 1.74 -0.77
C HIS A 59 11.35 0.92 -2.02
N MET A 60 12.38 0.27 -2.58
CA MET A 60 12.25 -0.61 -3.73
C MET A 60 11.80 -2.00 -3.27
N GLY A 61 10.48 -2.22 -3.27
CA GLY A 61 9.85 -3.49 -2.93
C GLY A 61 8.42 -3.57 -3.45
N SER A 62 7.65 -4.53 -2.95
CA SER A 62 6.21 -4.65 -3.24
C SER A 62 5.38 -3.86 -2.24
N ARG A 63 4.32 -3.18 -2.72
CA ARG A 63 3.35 -2.53 -1.85
C ARG A 63 2.51 -3.58 -1.11
N ALA A 64 2.21 -3.32 0.15
CA ALA A 64 1.36 -4.19 0.97
C ALA A 64 0.39 -3.39 1.83
N CYS A 65 -0.84 -3.88 1.98
CA CYS A 65 -1.83 -3.41 2.93
C CYS A 65 -1.92 -4.43 4.08
N LEU A 66 -1.60 -3.98 5.30
CA LEU A 66 -1.68 -4.79 6.50
C LEU A 66 -2.92 -4.39 7.30
N VAL A 67 -3.79 -5.35 7.59
CA VAL A 67 -4.94 -5.14 8.49
C VAL A 67 -4.63 -5.77 9.84
N VAL A 68 -4.46 -4.93 10.86
CA VAL A 68 -4.17 -5.35 12.24
C VAL A 68 -5.43 -5.21 13.09
N CYS A 69 -5.84 -6.31 13.73
CA CYS A 69 -6.91 -6.31 14.73
C CYS A 69 -6.29 -6.44 16.12
N ARG A 70 -6.90 -5.79 17.12
CA ARG A 70 -6.45 -5.89 18.52
C ARG A 70 -6.47 -7.34 19.02
N ASP A 71 -7.54 -8.06 18.69
CA ASP A 71 -7.82 -9.43 19.07
C ASP A 71 -8.66 -10.10 17.98
N GLU A 72 -8.84 -11.42 18.09
CA GLU A 72 -9.63 -12.18 17.13
C GLU A 72 -11.10 -11.77 17.11
N ASP A 73 -11.66 -11.36 18.25
CA ASP A 73 -13.08 -11.01 18.33
C ASP A 73 -13.36 -9.70 17.63
N ALA A 74 -12.40 -8.76 17.61
CA ALA A 74 -12.45 -7.56 16.80
C ALA A 74 -12.44 -7.90 15.30
N ALA A 75 -11.60 -8.83 14.86
CA ALA A 75 -11.59 -9.32 13.48
C ALA A 75 -12.92 -9.99 13.11
N ARG A 76 -13.47 -10.84 13.98
CA ARG A 76 -14.76 -11.51 13.78
C ARG A 76 -15.92 -10.53 13.71
N ARG A 77 -16.00 -9.57 14.64
CA ARG A 77 -17.07 -8.55 14.66
C ARG A 77 -17.02 -7.65 13.42
N ARG A 78 -15.83 -7.27 12.96
CA ARG A 78 -15.67 -6.24 11.90
C ARG A 78 -15.59 -6.81 10.48
N PHE A 79 -14.98 -7.98 10.32
CA PHE A 79 -14.68 -8.58 9.01
C PHE A 79 -15.26 -10.00 8.87
N ALA A 80 -15.88 -10.56 9.92
CA ALA A 80 -16.36 -11.95 9.96
C ALA A 80 -15.28 -12.99 9.58
N LEU A 81 -14.02 -12.69 9.93
CA LEU A 81 -12.82 -13.49 9.67
C LEU A 81 -11.88 -13.49 10.89
N GLY A 82 -10.87 -14.36 10.90
CA GLY A 82 -9.92 -14.55 12.01
C GLY A 82 -8.67 -13.66 12.01
N VAL A 83 -7.57 -14.17 12.56
CA VAL A 83 -6.45 -13.47 13.24
C VAL A 83 -5.76 -12.25 12.58
N ALA A 84 -5.56 -12.18 11.26
CA ALA A 84 -4.99 -11.02 10.55
C ALA A 84 -4.90 -11.28 9.04
N ALA A 85 -4.69 -10.22 8.24
CA ALA A 85 -4.56 -10.29 6.80
C ALA A 85 -3.47 -9.36 6.25
N ILE A 86 -2.66 -9.88 5.32
CA ILE A 86 -1.80 -9.08 4.45
C ILE A 86 -2.31 -9.20 3.02
N VAL A 87 -2.47 -8.06 2.36
CA VAL A 87 -2.74 -7.96 0.92
C VAL A 87 -1.51 -7.35 0.26
N ARG A 88 -0.76 -8.14 -0.52
CA ARG A 88 0.42 -7.67 -1.27
C ARG A 88 0.06 -7.35 -2.71
N GLU A 89 0.87 -6.53 -3.38
CA GLU A 89 0.83 -6.42 -4.84
C GLU A 89 1.92 -7.27 -5.50
N PRO A 90 1.58 -8.09 -6.52
CA PRO A 90 0.22 -8.43 -6.96
C PRO A 90 -0.55 -9.22 -5.89
N ILE A 91 -1.89 -9.16 -5.89
CA ILE A 91 -2.80 -9.68 -4.84
C ILE A 91 -2.52 -11.16 -4.53
N VAL A 92 -1.64 -11.41 -3.56
CA VAL A 92 -1.24 -12.75 -3.10
C VAL A 92 -1.47 -12.86 -1.60
N HIS A 93 -2.16 -13.93 -1.19
CA HIS A 93 -2.44 -14.28 0.20
C HIS A 93 -1.18 -14.81 0.90
N GLU A 94 -0.85 -14.25 2.07
CA GLU A 94 0.08 -14.85 3.03
C GLU A 94 -0.53 -14.76 4.42
N GLN A 95 -0.78 -15.92 5.04
CA GLN A 95 -1.25 -15.98 6.40
C GLN A 95 -0.07 -15.73 7.34
N LEU A 96 -0.04 -14.56 7.98
CA LEU A 96 1.01 -14.16 8.91
C LEU A 96 0.88 -14.87 10.27
N ARG A 97 0.94 -16.21 10.26
CA ARG A 97 0.84 -17.03 11.48
C ARG A 97 2.05 -16.84 12.41
N ARG A 98 3.21 -16.48 11.86
CA ARG A 98 4.48 -16.35 12.61
C ARG A 98 4.64 -15.06 13.42
N THR A 99 3.94 -13.97 13.08
CA THR A 99 4.11 -12.69 13.82
C THR A 99 3.29 -12.65 15.10
N LEU A 100 2.18 -13.39 15.18
CA LEU A 100 1.39 -13.49 16.41
C LEU A 100 2.01 -14.46 17.43
N GLU A 101 2.70 -15.52 16.99
CA GLU A 101 3.47 -16.41 17.87
C GLU A 101 4.70 -15.72 18.50
N ALA A 102 5.17 -14.61 17.92
CA ALA A 102 6.28 -13.82 18.47
C ALA A 102 5.80 -12.73 19.46
N CYS A 103 4.49 -12.48 19.54
CA CYS A 103 3.87 -11.50 20.44
C CYS A 103 3.18 -12.15 21.66
N SER A 104 3.32 -13.46 21.84
CA SER A 104 2.87 -14.25 23.00
C SER A 104 4.07 -14.74 23.81
#